data_AF-A0A455SMK2-F1
#
_entry.id   AF-A0A455SMK2-F1
#
_cell.length_a   1.000
_cell.length_b   1.000
_cell.length_c   1.000
_cell.angle_alpha   90.00
_cell.angle_beta   90.00
_cell.angle_gamma   90.00
#
_symmetry.space_group_name_H-M   'P 1'
#
loop_
_entity.id
_entity.type
_entity.pdbx_description
1 polymer ?
#
loop_
_entity_poly.entity_id
_entity_poly.type
_entity_poly.pdbx_seq_one_letter_code
_entity_poly.pdbx_strand_id
1 'polypeptide(L)'
;MVNLLYAEVLKLKRSMIALISIAGIASGPFLCFVESIIKEAKRPDIPVEGATFFSETHLYVFLLIGVLLFSVVTAYLFNREYTEHTLKNILTIPVSRIQFILSKLILLCLWTMALTLFAWLITVLFALLGQFDGLSMQLFLDAFKQFMMSGFALFLLSTPMILVTLLFKNYVVTIVFAIAITMLNLLTYGSEYSALLPWTAVRVIATGTFFPEYPPIYSYISIIMTFCVGLIASILYFKNTDVN
;
A
#
# COMPACT_ATOMS: atom_id res chain seq x y z
N MET A 1 -9.54 -15.51 18.38
CA MET A 1 -9.31 -14.77 17.11
C MET A 1 -10.21 -13.56 16.94
N VAL A 2 -11.54 -13.70 16.91
CA VAL A 2 -12.46 -12.55 16.69
C VAL A 2 -12.28 -11.42 17.70
N ASN A 3 -12.21 -11.74 19.00
CA ASN A 3 -12.00 -10.73 20.05
C ASN A 3 -10.66 -9.98 19.92
N LEU A 4 -9.62 -10.67 19.45
CA LEU A 4 -8.30 -10.10 19.24
C LEU A 4 -8.32 -9.13 18.04
N LEU A 5 -8.93 -9.56 16.93
CA LEU A 5 -9.11 -8.70 15.76
C LEU A 5 -9.95 -7.47 16.10
N TYR A 6 -11.04 -7.64 16.87
CA TYR A 6 -11.86 -6.52 17.33
C TYR A 6 -11.07 -5.51 18.17
N ALA A 7 -10.20 -5.98 19.06
CA ALA A 7 -9.31 -5.11 19.83
C ALA A 7 -8.35 -4.33 18.93
N GLU A 8 -7.74 -5.00 17.94
CA GLU A 8 -6.84 -4.34 16.97
C GLU A 8 -7.59 -3.30 16.11
N VAL A 9 -8.82 -3.58 15.67
CA VAL A 9 -9.67 -2.61 14.95
C VAL A 9 -9.95 -1.38 15.81
N LEU A 10 -10.32 -1.58 17.08
CA LEU A 10 -10.62 -0.47 17.99
C LEU A 10 -9.39 0.41 18.24
N LYS A 11 -8.21 -0.23 18.39
CA LYS A 11 -6.92 0.44 18.53
C LYS A 11 -6.60 1.33 17.32
N LEU A 12 -6.78 0.80 16.11
CA LEU A 12 -6.50 1.54 14.87
C LEU A 12 -7.48 2.69 14.70
N LYS A 13 -8.79 2.45 14.85
CA LYS A 13 -9.85 3.47 14.70
C LYS A 13 -9.66 4.67 15.62
N ARG A 14 -9.11 4.46 16.83
CA ARG A 14 -8.85 5.52 17.83
C ARG A 14 -7.46 6.17 17.68
N SER A 15 -6.65 5.73 16.72
CA SER A 15 -5.29 6.25 16.53
C SER A 15 -5.26 7.43 15.55
N MET A 16 -4.31 8.35 15.76
CA MET A 16 -4.01 9.40 14.77
C MET A 16 -3.55 8.80 13.44
N ILE A 17 -2.98 7.59 13.44
CA ILE A 17 -2.51 6.94 12.22
C ILE A 17 -3.66 6.56 11.29
N ALA A 18 -4.84 6.23 11.82
CA ALA A 18 -6.01 6.05 10.96
C ALA A 18 -6.32 7.34 10.17
N LEU A 19 -6.36 8.49 10.84
CA LEU A 19 -6.59 9.79 10.19
C LEU A 19 -5.47 10.16 9.21
N ILE A 20 -4.20 10.01 9.60
CA ILE A 20 -3.05 10.26 8.74
C ILE A 20 -3.08 9.34 7.51
N SER A 21 -3.49 8.08 7.67
CA SER A 21 -3.57 7.14 6.55
C SER A 21 -4.69 7.51 5.56
N ILE A 22 -5.85 7.95 6.05
CA ILE A 22 -6.96 8.43 5.22
C ILE A 22 -6.55 9.71 4.45
N ALA A 23 -5.97 10.68 5.17
CA ALA A 23 -5.48 11.92 4.55
C ALA A 23 -4.34 11.66 3.55
N GLY A 24 -3.42 10.78 3.92
CA GLY A 24 -2.28 10.41 3.10
C GLY A 24 -2.69 9.72 1.81
N ILE A 25 -3.60 8.74 1.84
CA ILE A 25 -4.05 8.09 0.60
C ILE A 25 -4.86 9.02 -0.30
N ALA A 26 -5.65 9.94 0.29
CA ALA A 26 -6.40 10.94 -0.46
C ALA A 26 -5.51 11.99 -1.13
N SER A 27 -4.28 12.19 -0.63
CA SER A 27 -3.34 13.14 -1.23
C SER A 27 -2.95 12.78 -2.66
N GLY A 28 -2.91 11.50 -3.03
CA GLY A 28 -2.58 11.08 -4.40
C GLY A 28 -3.58 11.59 -5.44
N PRO A 29 -4.86 11.22 -5.32
CA PRO A 29 -5.91 11.76 -6.19
C PRO A 29 -6.00 13.29 -6.16
N PHE A 30 -5.80 13.91 -5.00
CA PHE A 30 -5.83 15.37 -4.88
C PHE A 30 -4.70 16.04 -5.65
N LEU A 31 -3.47 15.55 -5.54
CA LEU A 31 -2.31 16.09 -6.26
C LEU A 31 -2.50 15.96 -7.77
N CYS A 32 -2.94 14.80 -8.26
CA CYS A 32 -3.22 14.61 -9.69
C CYS A 32 -4.37 15.50 -10.16
N PHE A 33 -5.37 15.77 -9.31
CA PHE A 33 -6.47 16.67 -9.66
C PHE A 33 -5.99 18.11 -9.82
N VAL A 34 -5.16 18.59 -8.88
CA VAL A 34 -4.52 19.91 -8.97
C VAL A 34 -3.64 19.99 -10.21
N GLU A 35 -2.87 18.94 -10.52
CA GLU A 35 -2.06 18.88 -11.74
C GLU A 35 -2.91 18.98 -13.01
N SER A 36 -4.05 18.27 -13.07
CA SER A 36 -4.99 18.37 -14.19
C SER A 36 -5.55 19.78 -14.37
N ILE A 37 -5.95 20.46 -13.30
CA ILE A 37 -6.42 21.85 -13.36
C ILE A 37 -5.31 22.77 -13.88
N ILE A 38 -4.07 22.58 -13.42
CA ILE A 38 -2.93 23.37 -13.89
C ILE A 38 -2.67 23.11 -15.39
N LYS A 39 -2.80 21.87 -15.86
CA LYS A 39 -2.66 21.52 -17.28
C LYS A 39 -3.72 22.22 -18.13
N GLU A 40 -4.98 22.16 -17.72
CA GLU A 40 -6.11 22.80 -18.38
C GLU A 40 -5.94 24.33 -18.41
N ALA A 41 -5.55 24.95 -17.29
CA ALA A 41 -5.30 26.39 -17.22
C ALA A 41 -4.15 26.86 -18.14
N LYS A 42 -3.14 26.02 -18.37
CA LYS A 42 -2.02 26.33 -19.28
C LYS A 42 -2.31 26.07 -20.75
N ARG A 43 -3.22 25.13 -21.05
CA ARG A 43 -3.57 24.69 -22.41
C ARG A 43 -5.07 24.41 -22.48
N PRO A 44 -5.91 25.46 -22.51
CA PRO A 44 -7.36 25.31 -22.53
C PRO A 44 -7.87 24.62 -23.80
N ASP A 45 -7.07 24.63 -24.88
CA ASP A 45 -7.42 24.00 -26.15
C ASP A 45 -7.32 22.47 -26.12
N ILE A 46 -6.65 21.90 -25.11
CA ILE A 46 -6.43 20.46 -24.98
C ILE A 46 -7.18 19.96 -23.74
N PRO A 47 -8.32 19.25 -23.90
CA PRO A 47 -9.06 18.74 -22.78
C PRO A 47 -8.25 17.67 -22.02
N VAL A 48 -8.44 17.61 -20.72
CA VAL A 48 -7.83 16.57 -19.89
C VAL A 48 -8.63 15.29 -20.04
N GLU A 49 -7.98 14.25 -20.58
CA GLU A 49 -8.60 12.93 -20.69
C GLU A 49 -8.69 12.24 -19.31
N GLY A 50 -9.88 11.73 -18.99
CA GLY A 50 -10.12 10.97 -17.78
C GLY A 50 -9.20 9.75 -17.68
N ALA A 51 -8.93 9.06 -18.78
CA ALA A 51 -8.05 7.89 -18.81
C ALA A 51 -6.63 8.24 -18.34
N THR A 52 -6.08 9.37 -18.80
CA THR A 52 -4.78 9.87 -18.33
C THR A 52 -4.83 10.21 -16.85
N PHE A 53 -5.87 10.90 -16.39
CA PHE A 53 -6.04 11.23 -14.98
C PHE A 53 -6.07 9.98 -14.06
N PHE A 54 -6.80 8.93 -14.44
CA PHE A 54 -6.81 7.67 -13.68
C PHE A 54 -5.46 6.96 -13.70
N SER A 55 -4.75 6.95 -14.84
CA SER A 55 -3.42 6.33 -14.98
C SER A 55 -2.35 7.04 -14.14
N GLU A 56 -2.34 8.38 -14.14
CA GLU A 56 -1.45 9.19 -13.31
C GLU A 56 -1.81 9.03 -11.83
N THR A 57 -3.09 9.09 -11.48
CA THR A 57 -3.51 8.90 -10.09
C THR A 57 -3.12 7.51 -9.57
N HIS A 58 -3.28 6.46 -10.39
CA HIS A 58 -2.81 5.12 -10.06
C HIS A 58 -1.31 5.10 -9.78
N LEU A 59 -0.50 5.76 -10.63
CA LEU A 59 0.95 5.89 -10.41
C LEU A 59 1.25 6.51 -9.05
N TYR A 60 0.71 7.69 -8.79
CA TYR A 60 0.99 8.44 -7.57
C TYR A 60 0.54 7.70 -6.32
N VAL A 61 -0.64 7.07 -6.38
CA VAL A 61 -1.19 6.30 -5.27
C VAL A 61 -0.37 5.05 -4.99
N PHE A 62 0.06 4.28 -5.98
CA PHE A 62 0.66 2.95 -5.72
C PHE A 62 2.18 2.92 -5.78
N LEU A 63 2.83 3.74 -6.60
CA LEU A 63 4.31 3.75 -6.69
C LEU A 63 4.95 4.70 -5.68
N LEU A 64 4.24 5.74 -5.26
CA LEU A 64 4.76 6.78 -4.37
C LEU A 64 4.12 6.73 -2.98
N ILE A 65 2.86 7.13 -2.90
CA ILE A 65 2.21 7.36 -1.60
C ILE A 65 1.92 6.04 -0.90
N GLY A 66 1.41 5.05 -1.61
CA GLY A 66 0.95 3.78 -1.06
C GLY A 66 2.08 2.97 -0.42
N VAL A 67 3.27 2.96 -1.05
CA VAL A 67 4.45 2.29 -0.48
C VAL A 67 4.82 2.88 0.87
N LEU A 68 4.92 4.21 0.95
CA LEU A 68 5.23 4.92 2.20
C LEU A 68 4.14 4.73 3.24
N LEU A 69 2.89 4.99 2.85
CA LEU A 69 1.74 5.00 3.73
C LEU A 69 1.47 3.63 4.35
N PHE A 70 1.44 2.59 3.53
CA PHE A 70 1.20 1.23 4.01
C PHE A 70 2.37 0.73 4.86
N SER A 71 3.60 1.16 4.57
CA SER A 71 4.75 0.88 5.43
C SER A 71 4.66 1.57 6.79
N VAL A 72 4.19 2.83 6.85
CA VAL A 72 3.93 3.54 8.12
C VAL A 72 2.84 2.84 8.93
N VAL A 73 1.73 2.46 8.30
CA VAL A 73 0.65 1.71 8.96
C VAL A 73 1.15 0.37 9.48
N THR A 74 1.94 -0.34 8.67
CA THR A 74 2.56 -1.63 9.05
C THR A 74 3.49 -1.44 10.25
N ALA A 75 4.39 -0.47 10.18
CA ALA A 75 5.33 -0.17 11.25
C ALA A 75 4.62 0.16 12.56
N TYR A 76 3.54 0.94 12.49
CA TYR A 76 2.72 1.23 13.66
C TYR A 76 2.06 -0.01 14.23
N LEU A 77 1.36 -0.79 13.40
CA LEU A 77 0.63 -1.96 13.87
C LEU A 77 1.56 -2.97 14.55
N PHE A 78 2.79 -3.14 14.05
CA PHE A 78 3.72 -4.14 14.58
C PHE A 78 4.70 -3.60 15.64
N ASN A 79 4.89 -2.29 15.75
CA ASN A 79 5.73 -1.68 16.79
C ASN A 79 4.92 -1.23 18.03
N ARG A 80 3.62 -0.95 17.89
CA ARG A 80 2.81 -0.37 18.96
C ARG A 80 2.98 -1.07 20.31
N GLU A 81 2.90 -2.39 20.35
CA GLU A 81 3.00 -3.16 21.59
C GLU A 81 4.41 -3.19 22.20
N TYR A 82 5.45 -2.99 21.39
CA TYR A 82 6.82 -2.81 21.88
C TYR A 82 6.99 -1.42 22.51
N THR A 83 6.41 -0.39 21.88
CA THR A 83 6.50 1.00 22.35
C THR A 83 5.65 1.23 23.62
N GLU A 84 4.46 0.62 23.69
CA GLU A 84 3.55 0.74 24.85
C GLU A 84 3.88 -0.27 25.96
N HIS A 85 4.93 -1.09 25.83
CA HIS A 85 5.30 -2.18 26.75
C HIS A 85 4.15 -3.15 27.09
N THR A 86 3.17 -3.29 26.21
CA THR A 86 1.98 -4.14 26.41
C THR A 86 2.16 -5.55 25.87
N LEU A 87 3.23 -5.82 25.09
CA LEU A 87 3.45 -7.11 24.43
C LEU A 87 3.51 -8.28 25.44
N LYS A 88 4.19 -8.08 26.58
CA LYS A 88 4.28 -9.09 27.65
C LYS A 88 2.90 -9.46 28.20
N ASN A 89 2.07 -8.45 28.46
CA ASN A 89 0.74 -8.63 29.03
C ASN A 89 -0.23 -9.34 28.06
N ILE A 90 -0.02 -9.20 26.75
CA ILE A 90 -0.83 -9.90 25.75
C ILE A 90 -0.42 -11.37 25.65
N LEU A 91 0.88 -11.67 25.78
CA LEU A 91 1.42 -13.02 25.70
C LEU A 91 1.21 -13.87 26.96
N THR A 92 0.76 -13.29 28.07
CA THR A 92 0.37 -14.02 29.29
C THR A 92 -1.08 -14.51 29.27
N ILE A 93 -1.93 -13.91 28.42
CA ILE A 93 -3.28 -14.41 28.11
C ILE A 93 -3.11 -15.60 27.14
N PRO A 94 -4.01 -16.61 27.10
CA PRO A 94 -3.92 -17.77 26.21
C PRO A 94 -4.14 -17.42 24.72
N VAL A 95 -3.28 -16.57 24.17
CA VAL A 95 -3.20 -16.18 22.76
C VAL A 95 -1.84 -16.60 22.24
N SER A 96 -1.81 -17.41 21.18
CA SER A 96 -0.53 -17.83 20.60
C SER A 96 0.13 -16.69 19.82
N ARG A 97 1.46 -16.69 19.76
CA ARG A 97 2.25 -15.72 18.97
C ARG A 97 1.82 -15.67 17.49
N ILE A 98 1.49 -16.82 16.92
CA ILE A 98 1.01 -16.93 15.53
C ILE A 98 -0.38 -16.31 15.41
N GLN A 99 -1.27 -16.56 16.37
CA GLN A 99 -2.60 -15.97 16.37
C GLN A 99 -2.55 -14.43 16.43
N PHE A 100 -1.60 -13.91 17.20
CA PHE A 100 -1.33 -12.48 17.28
C PHE A 100 -0.90 -11.87 15.94
N ILE A 101 0.14 -12.42 15.29
CA ILE A 101 0.59 -11.95 13.98
C ILE A 101 -0.54 -12.02 12.95
N LEU A 102 -1.25 -13.15 12.89
CA LEU A 102 -2.34 -13.32 11.92
C LEU A 102 -3.46 -12.30 12.11
N SER A 103 -3.81 -11.95 13.35
CA SER A 103 -4.81 -10.92 13.60
C SER A 103 -4.40 -9.55 13.05
N LYS A 104 -3.12 -9.19 13.19
CA LYS A 104 -2.56 -7.93 12.64
C LYS A 104 -2.47 -7.97 11.12
N LEU A 105 -2.10 -9.10 10.52
CA LEU A 105 -2.09 -9.26 9.07
C LEU A 105 -3.49 -9.14 8.46
N ILE A 106 -4.51 -9.73 9.10
CA ILE A 106 -5.91 -9.59 8.66
C ILE A 106 -6.35 -8.13 8.77
N LEU A 107 -6.06 -7.46 9.90
CA LEU A 107 -6.38 -6.04 10.04
C LEU A 107 -5.67 -5.20 8.97
N LEU A 108 -4.37 -5.43 8.76
CA LEU A 108 -3.58 -4.71 7.76
C LEU A 108 -4.18 -4.88 6.36
N CYS A 109 -4.52 -6.10 5.97
CA CYS A 109 -5.20 -6.40 4.70
C CYS A 109 -6.53 -5.64 4.57
N LEU A 110 -7.40 -5.73 5.58
CA LEU A 110 -8.70 -5.04 5.56
C LEU A 110 -8.52 -3.52 5.47
N TRP A 111 -7.56 -2.97 6.21
CA TRP A 111 -7.31 -1.53 6.22
C TRP A 111 -6.70 -1.03 4.91
N THR A 112 -5.72 -1.74 4.35
CA THR A 112 -5.16 -1.37 3.04
C THR A 112 -6.22 -1.43 1.95
N MET A 113 -7.05 -2.48 1.93
CA MET A 113 -8.15 -2.58 0.97
C MET A 113 -9.18 -1.45 1.14
N ALA A 114 -9.52 -1.08 2.37
CA ALA A 114 -10.41 0.05 2.65
C ALA A 114 -9.82 1.39 2.19
N LEU A 115 -8.53 1.64 2.44
CA LEU A 115 -7.83 2.84 1.97
C LEU A 115 -7.75 2.89 0.45
N THR A 116 -7.48 1.75 -0.19
CA THR A 116 -7.46 1.63 -1.65
C THR A 116 -8.83 1.91 -2.27
N LEU A 117 -9.90 1.38 -1.67
CA LEU A 117 -11.27 1.67 -2.11
C LEU A 117 -11.59 3.15 -1.96
N PHE A 118 -11.20 3.73 -0.83
CA PHE A 118 -11.38 5.16 -0.58
C PHE A 118 -10.60 6.01 -1.59
N ALA A 119 -9.35 5.65 -1.91
CA ALA A 119 -8.56 6.34 -2.93
C ALA A 119 -9.27 6.34 -4.29
N TRP A 120 -9.77 5.18 -4.72
CA TRP A 120 -10.53 5.06 -5.96
C TRP A 120 -11.80 5.93 -5.95
N LEU A 121 -12.57 5.93 -4.85
CA LEU A 121 -13.76 6.78 -4.71
C LEU A 121 -13.43 8.27 -4.84
N ILE A 122 -12.33 8.71 -4.21
CA ILE A 122 -11.87 10.10 -4.31
C ILE A 122 -11.38 10.42 -5.74
N THR A 123 -10.69 9.49 -6.41
CA THR A 123 -10.32 9.65 -7.83
C THR A 123 -11.56 9.82 -8.71
N VAL A 124 -12.57 8.97 -8.56
CA VAL A 124 -13.84 9.10 -9.32
C VAL A 124 -14.52 10.43 -9.02
N LEU A 125 -14.57 10.85 -7.76
CA LEU A 125 -15.15 12.13 -7.35
C LEU A 125 -14.43 13.30 -8.03
N PHE A 126 -13.08 13.33 -8.03
CA PHE A 126 -12.32 14.39 -8.69
C PHE A 126 -12.46 14.36 -10.21
N ALA A 127 -12.53 13.17 -10.83
CA ALA A 127 -12.77 13.06 -12.26
C ALA A 127 -14.12 13.69 -12.66
N LEU A 128 -15.18 13.43 -11.88
CA LEU A 128 -16.50 14.01 -12.10
C LEU A 128 -16.54 15.53 -11.86
N LEU A 129 -15.86 16.00 -10.81
CA LEU A 129 -15.78 17.44 -10.51
C LEU A 129 -14.99 18.21 -11.59
N GLY A 130 -13.95 17.59 -12.14
CA GLY A 130 -13.14 18.16 -13.22
C GLY A 130 -13.80 18.08 -14.60
N GLN A 131 -14.93 17.38 -14.74
CA GLN A 131 -15.64 17.17 -16.00
C GLN A 131 -14.71 16.69 -17.14
N PHE A 132 -13.76 15.81 -16.80
CA PHE A 132 -12.75 15.34 -17.76
C PHE A 132 -13.37 14.58 -18.93
N ASP A 133 -12.68 14.56 -20.06
CA ASP A 133 -13.18 13.94 -21.28
C ASP A 133 -13.05 12.41 -21.22
N GLY A 134 -13.96 11.71 -21.90
CA GLY A 134 -13.92 10.25 -22.01
C GLY A 134 -14.30 9.49 -20.73
N LEU A 135 -14.94 10.15 -19.75
CA LEU A 135 -15.48 9.47 -18.58
C LEU A 135 -16.59 8.50 -18.99
N SER A 136 -16.38 7.23 -18.65
CA SER A 136 -17.31 6.15 -18.96
C SER A 136 -17.36 5.15 -17.81
N MET A 137 -18.47 4.41 -17.73
CA MET A 137 -18.60 3.34 -16.73
C MET A 137 -17.51 2.28 -16.89
N GLN A 138 -17.09 2.00 -18.12
CA GLN A 138 -16.01 1.05 -18.40
C GLN A 138 -14.68 1.52 -17.81
N LEU A 139 -14.34 2.80 -18.00
CA LEU A 139 -13.13 3.40 -17.41
C LEU A 139 -13.13 3.29 -15.88
N PHE A 140 -14.27 3.56 -15.22
CA PHE A 140 -14.38 3.43 -13.77
C PHE A 140 -14.21 1.99 -13.28
N LEU A 141 -14.77 1.01 -14.00
CA LEU A 141 -14.63 -0.41 -13.66
C LEU A 141 -13.21 -0.92 -13.87
N ASP A 142 -12.53 -0.48 -14.94
CA ASP A 142 -11.15 -0.87 -15.19
C ASP A 142 -10.20 -0.23 -14.18
N ALA A 143 -10.39 1.05 -13.85
CA ALA A 143 -9.68 1.70 -12.76
C ALA A 143 -9.95 1.03 -11.41
N PHE A 144 -11.18 0.60 -11.14
CA PHE A 144 -11.51 -0.13 -9.90
C PHE A 144 -10.70 -1.43 -9.80
N LYS A 145 -10.66 -2.24 -10.87
CA LYS A 145 -9.86 -3.47 -10.90
C LYS A 145 -8.38 -3.17 -10.68
N GLN A 146 -7.83 -2.18 -11.37
CA GLN A 146 -6.44 -1.76 -11.23
C GLN A 146 -6.10 -1.36 -9.79
N PHE A 147 -6.96 -0.55 -9.16
CA PHE A 147 -6.76 -0.12 -7.78
C PHE A 147 -6.82 -1.30 -6.82
N MET A 148 -7.85 -2.16 -6.91
CA MET A 148 -8.00 -3.31 -6.02
C MET A 148 -6.83 -4.29 -6.15
N MET A 149 -6.41 -4.59 -7.38
CA MET A 149 -5.25 -5.44 -7.65
C MET A 149 -3.97 -4.85 -7.05
N SER A 150 -3.73 -3.55 -7.25
CA SER A 150 -2.55 -2.89 -6.72
C SER A 150 -2.56 -2.76 -5.20
N GLY A 151 -3.71 -2.48 -4.59
CA GLY A 151 -3.88 -2.45 -3.14
C GLY A 151 -3.58 -3.81 -2.50
N PHE A 152 -4.10 -4.88 -3.09
CA PHE A 152 -3.82 -6.23 -2.61
C PHE A 152 -2.34 -6.62 -2.79
N ALA A 153 -1.74 -6.29 -3.93
CA ALA A 153 -0.33 -6.57 -4.17
C ALA A 153 0.59 -5.79 -3.21
N LEU A 154 0.31 -4.50 -2.93
CA LEU A 154 1.07 -3.75 -1.93
C LEU A 154 0.85 -4.27 -0.50
N PHE A 155 -0.33 -4.81 -0.19
CA PHE A 155 -0.52 -5.54 1.07
C PHE A 155 0.43 -6.74 1.16
N LEU A 156 0.57 -7.55 0.10
CA LEU A 156 1.55 -8.66 0.09
C LEU A 156 2.98 -8.13 0.30
N LEU A 157 3.33 -7.02 -0.33
CA LEU A 157 4.65 -6.39 -0.20
C LEU A 157 4.87 -5.67 1.13
N SER A 158 3.88 -5.63 2.03
CA SER A 158 4.06 -5.13 3.40
C SER A 158 4.80 -6.13 4.29
N THR A 159 4.85 -7.42 3.94
CA THR A 159 5.51 -8.44 4.79
C THR A 159 7.01 -8.23 5.03
N PRO A 160 7.85 -7.79 4.08
CA PRO A 160 9.22 -7.38 4.40
C PRO A 160 9.26 -6.18 5.34
N MET A 161 8.29 -5.27 5.31
CA MET A 161 8.21 -4.13 6.24
C MET A 161 7.92 -4.58 7.66
N ILE A 162 7.09 -5.62 7.82
CA ILE A 162 6.85 -6.28 9.10
C ILE A 162 8.18 -6.80 9.66
N LEU A 163 8.97 -7.52 8.86
CA LEU A 163 10.27 -8.04 9.29
C LEU A 163 11.19 -6.92 9.79
N VAL A 164 11.34 -5.84 9.00
CA VAL A 164 12.15 -4.68 9.38
C VAL A 164 11.64 -4.07 10.69
N THR A 165 10.32 -3.90 10.83
CA THR A 165 9.72 -3.37 12.06
C THR A 165 10.06 -4.23 13.28
N LEU A 166 9.95 -5.55 13.14
CA LEU A 166 10.22 -6.50 14.22
C LEU A 166 11.70 -6.55 14.59
N LEU A 167 12.60 -6.52 13.60
CA LEU A 167 14.06 -6.57 13.80
C LEU A 167 14.56 -5.36 14.60
N PHE A 168 14.11 -4.16 14.22
CA PHE A 168 14.62 -2.92 14.79
C PHE A 168 13.79 -2.41 15.96
N LYS A 169 12.56 -2.93 16.15
CA LYS A 169 11.58 -2.46 17.16
C LYS A 169 11.41 -0.93 17.12
N ASN A 170 11.61 -0.34 15.95
CA ASN A 170 11.60 1.10 15.70
C ASN A 170 10.91 1.37 14.37
N TYR A 171 9.88 2.23 14.41
CA TYR A 171 9.07 2.53 13.22
C TYR A 171 9.85 3.43 12.25
N VAL A 172 10.79 4.24 12.72
CA VAL A 172 11.61 5.15 11.88
C VAL A 172 12.43 4.36 10.86
N VAL A 173 13.04 3.23 11.26
CA VAL A 173 13.85 2.41 10.34
C VAL A 173 13.00 1.85 9.20
N THR A 174 11.78 1.43 9.51
CA THR A 174 10.82 0.92 8.50
C THR A 174 10.39 2.03 7.54
N ILE A 175 10.21 3.25 8.02
CA ILE A 175 9.90 4.42 7.19
C ILE A 175 11.07 4.73 6.25
N VAL A 176 12.30 4.77 6.76
CA VAL A 176 13.49 5.01 5.93
C VAL A 176 13.64 3.94 4.85
N PHE A 177 13.39 2.67 5.19
CA PHE A 177 13.40 1.57 4.22
C PHE A 177 12.31 1.74 3.15
N ALA A 178 11.11 2.17 3.51
CA ALA A 178 10.04 2.47 2.56
C ALA A 178 10.39 3.66 1.63
N ILE A 179 11.07 4.68 2.14
CA ILE A 179 11.58 5.80 1.33
C ILE A 179 12.58 5.30 0.30
N ALA A 180 13.53 4.44 0.69
CA ALA A 180 14.49 3.86 -0.24
C ALA A 180 13.81 3.06 -1.36
N ILE A 181 12.80 2.25 -1.04
CA ILE A 181 12.00 1.52 -2.04
C ILE A 181 11.25 2.48 -2.96
N THR A 182 10.68 3.55 -2.40
CA THR A 182 9.98 4.56 -3.21
C THR A 182 10.92 5.25 -4.19
N MET A 183 12.17 5.52 -3.79
CA MET A 183 13.20 6.05 -4.70
C MET A 183 13.58 5.03 -5.78
N LEU A 184 13.69 3.74 -5.44
CA LEU A 184 13.91 2.69 -6.43
C LEU A 184 12.76 2.56 -7.44
N ASN A 185 11.51 2.78 -7.00
CA ASN A 185 10.36 2.81 -7.91
C ASN A 185 10.51 3.92 -8.95
N LEU A 186 10.92 5.12 -8.52
CA LEU A 186 11.12 6.25 -9.42
C LEU A 186 12.25 6.02 -10.42
N LEU A 187 13.34 5.36 -9.99
CA LEU A 187 14.47 5.04 -10.87
C LEU A 187 14.12 4.00 -11.93
N THR A 188 13.25 3.05 -11.59
CA THR A 188 12.89 1.95 -12.50
C THR A 188 11.65 2.24 -13.34
N TYR A 189 10.86 3.25 -12.96
CA TYR A 189 9.66 3.64 -13.68
C TYR A 189 9.94 3.94 -15.16
N GLY A 190 9.18 3.30 -16.05
CA GLY A 190 9.32 3.46 -17.49
C GLY A 190 10.44 2.64 -18.15
N SER A 191 11.28 1.96 -17.36
CA SER A 191 12.25 0.97 -17.87
C SER A 191 11.70 -0.45 -17.80
N GLU A 192 12.30 -1.37 -18.56
CA GLU A 192 12.01 -2.81 -18.55
C GLU A 192 12.16 -3.43 -17.15
N TYR A 193 13.02 -2.85 -16.30
CA TYR A 193 13.21 -3.28 -14.92
C TYR A 193 12.00 -3.05 -14.01
N SER A 194 11.02 -2.23 -14.45
CA SER A 194 9.71 -2.12 -13.79
C SER A 194 8.98 -3.46 -13.69
N ALA A 195 9.26 -4.41 -14.60
CA ALA A 195 8.68 -5.76 -14.54
C ALA A 195 9.29 -6.63 -13.43
N LEU A 196 10.52 -6.33 -12.97
CA LEU A 196 11.28 -7.19 -12.07
C LEU A 196 11.20 -6.74 -10.61
N LEU A 197 11.26 -5.44 -10.36
CA LEU A 197 11.20 -4.91 -8.99
C LEU A 197 9.78 -5.12 -8.42
N PRO A 198 9.62 -5.79 -7.26
CA PRO A 198 8.30 -6.21 -6.78
C PRO A 198 7.29 -5.05 -6.65
N TRP A 199 7.75 -3.87 -6.22
CA TRP A 199 6.88 -2.71 -6.00
C TRP A 199 6.42 -2.02 -7.30
N THR A 200 7.27 -1.92 -8.32
CA THR A 200 6.84 -1.38 -9.63
C THR A 200 6.11 -2.40 -10.47
N ALA A 201 6.41 -3.69 -10.29
CA ALA A 201 5.69 -4.81 -10.88
C ALA A 201 4.18 -4.79 -10.53
N VAL A 202 3.82 -4.19 -9.39
CA VAL A 202 2.42 -3.94 -9.01
C VAL A 202 1.65 -3.17 -10.08
N ARG A 203 2.25 -2.11 -10.64
CA ARG A 203 1.63 -1.34 -11.71
C ARG A 203 1.62 -2.13 -13.01
N VAL A 204 2.75 -2.72 -13.39
CA VAL A 204 2.87 -3.54 -14.62
C VAL A 204 1.76 -4.59 -14.71
N ILE A 205 1.50 -5.30 -13.60
CA ILE A 205 0.44 -6.30 -13.51
C ILE A 205 -0.95 -5.67 -13.57
N ALA A 206 -1.18 -4.57 -12.84
CA ALA A 206 -2.49 -3.93 -12.78
C ALA A 206 -2.88 -3.31 -14.12
N THR A 207 -1.98 -2.57 -14.76
CA THR A 207 -2.23 -1.86 -16.02
C THR A 207 -2.04 -2.74 -17.25
N GLY A 208 -1.48 -3.95 -17.10
CA GLY A 208 -1.19 -4.86 -18.21
C GLY A 208 -0.05 -4.37 -19.12
N THR A 209 0.76 -3.42 -18.65
CA THR A 209 1.87 -2.81 -19.41
C THR A 209 3.14 -3.64 -19.28
N PHE A 210 3.08 -4.89 -19.75
CA PHE A 210 4.21 -5.82 -19.74
C PHE A 210 5.27 -5.42 -20.77
N PHE A 211 6.51 -5.79 -20.49
CA PHE A 211 7.67 -5.50 -21.31
C PHE A 211 8.06 -6.74 -22.11
N PRO A 212 8.31 -6.64 -23.44
CA PRO A 212 8.70 -7.78 -24.27
C PRO A 212 9.96 -8.51 -23.78
N GLU A 213 10.87 -7.78 -23.14
CA GLU A 213 12.14 -8.28 -22.61
C GLU A 213 11.96 -9.29 -21.47
N TYR A 214 10.85 -9.19 -20.73
CA TYR A 214 10.58 -10.00 -19.55
C TYR A 214 9.20 -10.64 -19.60
N PRO A 215 9.11 -11.99 -19.57
CA PRO A 215 7.83 -12.68 -19.47
C PRO A 215 6.99 -12.20 -18.28
N PRO A 216 5.66 -12.01 -18.44
CA PRO A 216 4.76 -11.53 -17.38
C PRO A 216 4.89 -12.29 -16.05
N ILE A 217 5.20 -13.59 -16.12
CA ILE A 217 5.38 -14.45 -14.96
C ILE A 217 6.46 -13.94 -13.98
N TYR A 218 7.48 -13.21 -14.46
CA TYR A 218 8.54 -12.67 -13.59
C TYR A 218 8.01 -11.62 -12.62
N SER A 219 7.06 -10.78 -13.04
CA SER A 219 6.41 -9.80 -12.18
C SER A 219 5.59 -10.47 -11.06
N TYR A 220 4.89 -11.56 -11.38
CA TYR A 220 4.15 -12.32 -10.37
C TYR A 220 5.09 -13.04 -9.39
N ILE A 221 6.16 -13.65 -9.92
CA ILE A 221 7.16 -14.35 -9.10
C ILE A 221 7.86 -13.37 -8.14
N SER A 222 8.22 -12.16 -8.58
CA SER A 222 8.93 -11.20 -7.73
C SER A 222 8.10 -10.76 -6.52
N ILE A 223 6.80 -10.53 -6.70
CA ILE A 223 5.86 -10.21 -5.63
C ILE A 223 5.66 -11.41 -4.69
N ILE A 224 5.35 -12.59 -5.24
CA ILE A 224 5.09 -13.78 -4.42
C ILE A 224 6.33 -14.18 -3.63
N MET A 225 7.51 -14.15 -4.24
CA MET A 225 8.77 -14.47 -3.57
C MET A 225 9.04 -13.50 -2.43
N THR A 226 8.88 -12.19 -2.67
CA THR A 226 9.06 -11.15 -1.64
C THR A 226 8.08 -11.31 -0.50
N PHE A 227 6.82 -11.61 -0.81
CA PHE A 227 5.78 -11.91 0.17
C PHE A 227 6.15 -13.11 1.05
N CYS A 228 6.45 -14.26 0.42
CA CYS A 228 6.76 -15.50 1.12
C CYS A 228 8.01 -15.37 2.00
N VAL A 229 9.10 -14.80 1.46
CA VAL A 229 10.34 -14.59 2.21
C VAL A 229 10.09 -13.65 3.39
N GLY A 230 9.44 -12.50 3.16
CA GLY A 230 9.14 -11.53 4.21
C GLY A 230 8.23 -12.10 5.30
N LEU A 231 7.20 -12.86 4.92
CA LEU A 231 6.25 -13.47 5.85
C LEU A 231 6.90 -14.58 6.69
N ILE A 232 7.58 -15.52 6.05
CA ILE A 232 8.24 -16.64 6.74
C ILE A 232 9.31 -16.10 7.70
N ALA A 233 10.15 -15.18 7.25
CA ALA A 233 11.16 -14.56 8.08
C ALA A 233 10.54 -13.83 9.30
N SER A 234 9.45 -13.07 9.08
CA SER A 234 8.74 -12.36 10.16
C SER A 234 8.19 -13.32 11.22
N ILE A 235 7.55 -14.42 10.79
CA ILE A 235 6.97 -15.42 11.69
C ILE A 235 8.07 -16.15 12.47
N LEU A 236 9.12 -16.61 11.78
CA LEU A 236 10.24 -17.31 12.43
C LEU A 236 10.95 -16.42 13.45
N TYR A 237 11.21 -15.16 13.08
CA TYR A 237 11.83 -14.19 13.98
C TYR A 237 10.97 -13.96 15.23
N PHE A 238 9.68 -13.69 15.06
CA PHE A 238 8.79 -13.42 16.19
C PHE A 238 8.56 -14.64 17.10
N LYS A 239 8.61 -15.85 16.54
CA LYS A 239 8.50 -17.09 17.32
C LYS A 239 9.72 -17.28 18.24
N ASN A 240 10.91 -17.00 17.74
CA ASN A 240 12.18 -17.28 18.42
C ASN A 240 12.68 -16.12 19.30
N THR A 241 12.11 -14.93 19.17
CA THR A 241 12.56 -13.75 19.93
C THR A 241 11.96 -13.74 21.34
N ASP A 242 12.82 -13.64 22.35
CA ASP A 242 12.39 -13.43 23.73
C ASP A 242 11.79 -12.03 23.91
N VAL A 243 10.65 -11.98 24.60
CA VAL A 243 9.93 -10.73 24.86
C VAL A 243 10.37 -10.19 26.21
N ASN A 244 11.47 -9.46 26.20
CA ASN A 244 12.01 -8.72 27.34
C ASN A 244 11.36 -7.36 27.54
#